data_AF-A0AA37T3P3-F1
#
_entry.id   AF-A0AA37T3P3-F1
#
_cell.length_a   1.000
_cell.length_b   1.000
_cell.length_c   1.000
_cell.angle_alpha   90.00
_cell.angle_beta   90.00
_cell.angle_gamma   90.00
#
_symmetry.space_group_name_H-M   'P 1'
#
loop_
_entity.id
_entity.type
_entity.pdbx_description
1 polymer ?
#
loop_
_entity_poly.entity_id
_entity_poly.type
_entity_poly.pdbx_seq_one_letter_code
_entity_poly.pdbx_strand_id
1 'polypeptide(L)'
;MKQTKWESILEISMNYLSGFLISYFVYRLIVMPNEWLNSSALLVTILFTIMSVFRSYIWRRFFNAGVHKLIYQFSKTIKEKSEKTT
;
A
#
# COMPACT_ATOMS: atom_id res chain seq x y z
N MET A 1 10.07 17.71 -10.75
CA MET A 1 10.08 17.55 -9.28
C MET A 1 11.24 16.60 -8.93
N LYS A 2 12.22 17.03 -8.13
CA LYS A 2 13.26 16.11 -7.64
C LYS A 2 12.79 15.55 -6.29
N GLN A 3 12.13 14.40 -6.35
CA GLN A 3 11.85 13.59 -5.19
C GLN A 3 13.17 13.05 -4.61
N THR A 4 13.31 13.05 -3.30
CA THR A 4 14.47 12.51 -2.61
C THR A 4 14.42 10.98 -2.56
N LYS A 5 15.59 10.32 -2.45
CA LYS A 5 15.66 8.85 -2.36
C LYS A 5 14.82 8.30 -1.20
N TRP A 6 14.79 9.00 -0.06
CA TRP A 6 14.02 8.63 1.12
C TRP A 6 12.52 8.72 0.90
N GLU A 7 12.05 9.75 0.20
CA GLU A 7 10.63 9.88 -0.17
C GLU A 7 10.20 8.73 -1.08
N SER A 8 10.98 8.38 -2.11
CA SER A 8 10.64 7.26 -3.00
C SER A 8 10.57 5.93 -2.26
N ILE A 9 11.50 5.67 -1.33
CA ILE A 9 11.48 4.45 -0.50
C ILE A 9 10.20 4.40 0.35
N LEU A 10 9.82 5.52 0.96
CA LEU A 10 8.65 5.59 1.83
C LEU A 10 7.34 5.46 1.02
N GLU A 11 7.26 6.07 -0.16
CA GLU A 11 6.13 5.90 -1.09
C GLU A 11 5.95 4.44 -1.51
N ILE A 12 7.04 3.79 -1.94
CA ILE A 12 7.01 2.39 -2.35
C ILE A 12 6.63 1.50 -1.16
N SER A 13 7.21 1.75 0.02
CA SER A 13 6.91 0.97 1.23
C SER A 13 5.44 1.08 1.63
N MET A 14 4.87 2.28 1.62
CA MET A 14 3.45 2.48 1.91
C MET A 14 2.54 1.81 0.87
N ASN A 15 2.97 1.76 -0.40
CA ASN A 15 2.25 1.09 -1.47
C ASN A 15 2.19 -0.43 -1.25
N TYR A 16 3.33 -1.04 -0.94
CA TYR A 16 3.37 -2.48 -0.66
C TYR A 16 2.68 -2.84 0.66
N LEU A 17 2.85 -2.03 1.70
CA LEU A 17 2.20 -2.24 3.00
C LEU A 17 0.68 -2.19 2.89
N SER A 18 0.14 -1.18 2.20
CA SER A 18 -1.31 -1.08 1.97
C SER A 18 -1.84 -2.25 1.14
N GLY A 19 -1.10 -2.66 0.10
CA GLY A 19 -1.43 -3.85 -0.68
C GLY A 19 -1.47 -5.13 0.15
N PHE A 20 -0.46 -5.34 0.99
CA PHE A 20 -0.39 -6.49 1.88
C PHE A 20 -1.56 -6.51 2.87
N LEU A 21 -1.84 -5.40 3.55
CA LEU A 21 -2.92 -5.33 4.53
C LEU A 21 -4.28 -5.59 3.90
N ILE A 22 -4.58 -4.93 2.77
CA ILE A 22 -5.85 -5.15 2.06
C ILE A 22 -5.97 -6.62 1.64
N SER A 23 -4.91 -7.19 1.05
CA SER A 23 -4.95 -8.59 0.62
C SER A 23 -5.14 -9.56 1.80
N TYR A 24 -4.47 -9.33 2.93
CA TYR A 24 -4.61 -10.13 4.13
C TYR A 24 -6.03 -10.06 4.70
N PHE A 25 -6.61 -8.86 4.78
CA PHE A 25 -7.98 -8.69 5.27
C PHE A 25 -9.01 -9.31 4.31
N VAL A 26 -8.84 -9.13 3.00
CA VAL A 26 -9.71 -9.77 2.00
C VAL A 26 -9.63 -11.29 2.12
N TYR A 27 -8.44 -11.86 2.28
CA TYR A 27 -8.29 -13.29 2.48
C TYR A 27 -8.99 -13.76 3.76
N ARG A 28 -8.68 -13.12 4.90
CA ARG A 28 -9.20 -13.52 6.21
C ARG A 28 -10.72 -13.35 6.33
N LEU A 29 -11.27 -12.27 5.79
CA LEU A 29 -12.68 -11.90 5.99
C LEU A 29 -13.59 -12.40 4.87
N ILE A 30 -13.06 -12.62 3.66
CA ILE A 30 -13.87 -13.00 2.50
C ILE A 30 -13.54 -14.42 2.04
N VAL A 31 -12.25 -14.73 1.82
CA VAL A 31 -11.87 -16.04 1.25
C VAL A 31 -11.99 -17.16 2.28
N MET A 32 -11.41 -16.99 3.47
CA MET A 32 -11.37 -18.01 4.52
C MET A 32 -12.75 -18.50 4.99
N PRO A 33 -13.76 -17.64 5.23
CA PRO A 33 -15.08 -18.12 5.66
C PRO A 33 -15.93 -18.71 4.54
N ASN A 34 -15.57 -18.49 3.26
CA ASN A 34 -16.34 -18.98 2.11
C ASN A 34 -15.67 -20.20 1.50
N GLU A 35 -16.13 -21.39 1.87
CA GLU A 35 -15.54 -22.66 1.43
C GLU A 35 -15.54 -22.82 -0.10
N TRP A 36 -16.66 -22.48 -0.76
CA TRP A 36 -16.78 -22.48 -2.23
C TRP A 36 -15.75 -21.58 -2.94
N LEU A 37 -15.33 -20.49 -2.27
CA LEU A 37 -14.35 -19.56 -2.79
C LEU A 37 -12.93 -20.07 -2.54
N ASN A 38 -12.65 -20.55 -1.32
CA ASN A 38 -11.34 -21.09 -0.94
C ASN A 38 -10.98 -22.36 -1.73
N SER A 39 -11.96 -23.19 -2.09
CA SER A 39 -11.74 -24.40 -2.89
C SER A 39 -11.42 -24.12 -4.36
N SER A 40 -11.62 -22.89 -4.85
CA SER A 40 -11.41 -22.55 -6.26
C SER A 40 -10.30 -21.52 -6.44
N ALA A 41 -9.10 -22.00 -6.80
CA ALA A 41 -7.95 -21.15 -7.08
C ALA A 41 -8.23 -20.08 -8.16
N LEU A 42 -9.08 -20.41 -9.14
CA LEU A 42 -9.48 -19.48 -10.21
C LEU A 42 -10.30 -18.31 -9.65
N LEU A 43 -11.32 -18.59 -8.82
CA LEU A 43 -12.15 -17.54 -8.22
C LEU A 43 -11.36 -16.65 -7.27
N VAL A 44 -10.46 -17.23 -6.48
CA VAL A 44 -9.53 -16.47 -5.62
C VAL A 44 -8.64 -15.56 -6.47
N THR A 45 -8.07 -16.08 -7.56
CA THR A 45 -7.21 -15.30 -8.45
C THR A 45 -7.97 -14.14 -9.11
N ILE A 46 -9.20 -14.36 -9.56
CA ILE A 46 -10.06 -13.30 -10.11
C ILE A 46 -10.31 -12.21 -9.06
N LEU A 47 -10.68 -12.61 -7.84
CA LEU A 47 -10.95 -11.68 -6.74
C LEU A 47 -9.72 -10.79 -6.45
N PHE A 48 -8.54 -11.39 -6.28
CA PHE A 48 -7.32 -10.63 -6.01
C PHE A 48 -6.89 -9.77 -7.20
N THR A 49 -7.18 -10.19 -8.43
CA THR A 49 -6.92 -9.39 -9.63
C THR A 49 -7.78 -8.13 -9.65
N ILE A 50 -9.09 -8.26 -9.43
CA ILE A 50 -10.01 -7.12 -9.32
C ILE A 50 -9.57 -6.19 -8.19
N MET A 51 -9.19 -6.77 -7.04
CA MET A 51 -8.72 -5.99 -5.90
C MET A 51 -7.42 -5.24 -6.17
N SER A 52 -6.48 -5.85 -6.91
CA SER A 52 -5.24 -5.19 -7.33
C SER A 52 -5.52 -3.98 -8.24
N VAL A 53 -6.46 -4.11 -9.19
CA VAL A 53 -6.87 -3.03 -10.09
C VAL A 53 -7.53 -1.90 -9.29
N PHE A 54 -8.50 -2.23 -8.43
CA PHE A 54 -9.23 -1.24 -7.64
C PHE A 54 -8.30 -0.51 -6.67
N ARG A 55 -7.40 -1.24 -5.99
CA ARG A 55 -6.38 -0.65 -5.12
C ARG A 55 -5.46 0.27 -5.90
N SER A 56 -5.04 -0.10 -7.11
CA SER A 56 -4.17 0.75 -7.94
C SER A 56 -4.83 2.10 -8.28
N TYR A 57 -6.15 2.10 -8.54
CA TYR A 57 -6.91 3.33 -8.74
C TYR A 57 -7.03 4.16 -7.45
N ILE A 58 -7.37 3.50 -6.34
CA ILE A 58 -7.48 4.13 -5.02
C ILE A 58 -6.14 4.76 -4.62
N TRP A 59 -5.03 4.04 -4.78
CA TRP A 59 -3.70 4.50 -4.42
C TRP A 59 -3.32 5.78 -5.17
N ARG A 60 -3.62 5.86 -6.47
CA ARG A 60 -3.46 7.08 -7.27
C ARG A 60 -4.29 8.23 -6.70
N ARG A 61 -5.53 7.98 -6.26
CA ARG A 61 -6.39 9.01 -5.68
C ARG A 61 -5.90 9.48 -4.31
N PHE A 62 -5.45 8.58 -3.44
CA PHE A 62 -4.89 8.93 -2.14
C PHE A 62 -3.57 9.70 -2.27
N PHE A 63 -2.71 9.32 -3.22
CA PHE A 63 -1.51 10.09 -3.55
C PHE A 63 -1.83 11.52 -3.97
N ASN A 64 -2.81 11.68 -4.86
CA ASN A 64 -3.24 12.99 -5.33
C ASN A 64 -3.97 13.81 -4.26
N ALA A 65 -4.63 13.16 -3.30
CA ALA A 65 -5.40 13.81 -2.23
C ALA A 65 -4.55 14.31 -1.05
N GLY A 66 -3.25 14.00 -0.98
CA GLY A 66 -2.36 14.60 0.02
C GLY A 66 -1.41 13.66 0.75
N VAL A 67 -1.36 12.36 0.41
CA VAL A 67 -0.36 11.44 0.98
C VAL A 67 1.07 11.93 0.69
N HIS A 68 1.29 12.59 -0.46
CA HIS A 68 2.59 13.21 -0.76
C HIS A 68 3.02 14.24 0.30
N LYS A 69 2.09 15.01 0.90
CA LYS A 69 2.42 15.97 1.97
C LYS A 69 2.83 15.27 3.26
N LEU A 70 2.16 14.17 3.61
CA LEU A 70 2.52 13.35 4.76
C LEU A 70 3.91 12.73 4.58
N ILE A 71 4.19 12.17 3.41
CA ILE A 71 5.47 11.53 3.10
C ILE A 71 6.62 12.55 3.11
N TYR A 72 6.38 13.76 2.59
CA TYR A 72 7.33 14.87 2.69
C TYR A 72 7.65 15.23 4.15
N GLN A 73 6.62 15.36 5.01
CA GLN A 73 6.81 15.65 6.43
C GLN A 73 7.60 14.55 7.14
N PHE A 74 7.26 13.28 6.92
CA PHE A 74 7.97 12.15 7.50
C PHE A 74 9.43 12.08 7.04
N SER A 75 9.70 12.29 5.75
CA SER A 75 11.06 12.33 5.20
C SER A 75 11.90 13.42 5.86
N LYS A 76 11.33 14.64 6.02
CA LYS A 76 12.00 15.76 6.69
C LYS A 76 12.35 15.42 8.14
N THR A 77 11.40 14.84 8.90
CA THR A 77 11.64 14.43 10.29
C THR A 77 12.74 13.37 10.40
N ILE A 78 12.77 12.39 9.50
CA ILE A 78 13.81 11.35 9.50
C ILE A 78 15.18 11.98 9.21
N LYS A 79 15.27 12.90 8.24
CA LYS A 79 16.51 13.59 7.92
C LYS A 79 17.04 14.44 9.09
N GLU A 80 16.17 15.23 9.71
CA GLU A 80 16.52 16.03 10.89
C GLU A 80 16.99 15.18 12.08
N LYS A 81 16.38 13.99 12.27
CA LYS A 81 16.80 13.05 13.32
C LYS A 81 18.16 12.42 13.00
N SER A 82 18.44 12.12 11.74
CA SER A 82 19.72 11.58 11.28
C SER A 82 20.86 12.59 11.47
N GLU A 83 20.64 13.88 11.17
CA GLU A 83 21.64 14.93 11.31
C GLU A 83 21.94 15.28 12.78
N LYS A 84 20.98 15.11 13.70
CA LYS A 84 21.20 15.33 15.15
C LYS A 84 21.92 14.19 15.88
N THR A 85 22.10 13.05 15.23
CA THR A 85 22.73 11.85 15.83
C THR A 85 24.19 11.68 15.36
N THR A 86 24.70 12.60 14.54
CA THR A 86 26.10 12.68 14.09
C THR A 86 26.76 13.89 14.74
#